data_AF-A3ZNM8-F1
#
_entry.id   AF-A3ZNM8-F1
#
_cell.length_a   1.000
_cell.length_b   1.000
_cell.length_c   1.000
_cell.angle_alpha   90.00
_cell.angle_beta   90.00
_cell.angle_gamma   90.00
#
_symmetry.space_group_name_H-M   'P 1'
#
loop_
_entity.id
_entity.type
_entity.pdbx_description
1 polymer ?
#
loop_
_entity_poly.entity_id
_entity_poly.type
_entity_poly.pdbx_seq_one_letter_code
_entity_poly.pdbx_strand_id
1 'polypeptide(L)'
;MYHHVKKLMYTVDVGTPDPRFGKMLLEQFGGANGELAAALQYSIQGINCEDPKRKDLLLDIGTEELSHLEVIGSLARMHLKPLKDGDRDEAEADPLIAVVGGGGVSLNNSQGNPWTADYLKVTGQLEVDLRSNMAAEARAKITYERLIQYCDDPGTKDALKFLMTREITHMKAFGIALESMGKGPLEIGDMPIVDEYVNQFYNDSTGEGEMGEDLDGPWNSGKEWKRVDNPAFEMYQNGAASKAGTKKKAKKKAKKKAAK
;
A
#
# COMPACT_ATOMS: atom_id res chain seq x y z
N MET A 1 -18.35 15.75 -11.95
CA MET A 1 -18.07 15.99 -13.38
C MET A 1 -16.58 16.27 -13.49
N TYR A 2 -15.88 15.68 -14.46
CA TYR A 2 -14.44 15.92 -14.67
C TYR A 2 -14.22 16.84 -15.87
N HIS A 3 -13.16 17.63 -15.82
CA HIS A 3 -12.69 18.47 -16.93
C HIS A 3 -11.23 18.12 -17.22
N HIS A 4 -10.91 17.83 -18.48
CA HIS A 4 -9.53 17.60 -18.91
C HIS A 4 -8.95 18.86 -19.53
N VAL A 5 -7.73 19.21 -19.11
CA VAL A 5 -6.95 20.33 -19.67
C VAL A 5 -5.67 19.74 -20.24
N LYS A 6 -5.34 20.07 -21.49
CA LYS A 6 -4.16 19.54 -22.21
C LYS A 6 -2.81 19.85 -21.55
N LYS A 7 -2.78 20.81 -20.62
CA LYS A 7 -1.57 21.21 -19.91
C LYS A 7 -1.35 20.21 -18.77
N LEU A 8 -0.24 19.47 -18.84
CA LEU A 8 0.19 18.61 -17.75
C LEU A 8 0.41 19.40 -16.46
N MET A 9 0.12 18.78 -15.32
CA MET A 9 0.31 19.39 -14.00
C MET A 9 1.77 19.76 -13.72
N TYR A 10 2.70 18.98 -14.26
CA TYR A 10 4.12 19.25 -14.21
C TYR A 10 4.76 19.00 -15.58
N THR A 11 5.87 19.68 -15.85
CA THR A 11 6.60 19.53 -17.12
C THR A 11 7.14 18.12 -17.24
N VAL A 12 6.91 17.50 -18.40
CA VAL A 12 7.52 16.23 -18.79
C VAL A 12 8.48 16.52 -19.93
N ASP A 13 9.77 16.33 -19.65
CA ASP A 13 10.85 16.53 -20.61
C ASP A 13 11.81 15.34 -20.52
N VAL A 14 11.91 14.57 -21.59
CA VAL A 14 12.77 13.38 -21.69
C VAL A 14 13.77 13.64 -22.80
N GLY A 15 15.04 13.78 -22.43
CA GLY A 15 16.12 14.04 -23.37
C GLY A 15 16.50 12.78 -24.15
N THR A 16 17.01 11.76 -23.45
CA THR A 16 17.36 10.47 -24.06
C THR A 16 16.43 9.38 -23.52
N PRO A 17 15.54 8.81 -24.35
CA PRO A 17 14.73 7.67 -23.96
C PRO A 17 15.57 6.48 -23.49
N ASP A 18 15.05 5.77 -22.48
CA ASP A 18 15.62 4.53 -21.94
C ASP A 18 14.47 3.56 -21.70
N PRO A 19 14.25 2.59 -22.60
CA PRO A 19 13.16 1.64 -22.45
C PRO A 19 13.23 0.76 -21.19
N ARG A 20 14.44 0.45 -20.69
CA ARG A 20 14.60 -0.35 -19.47
C ARG A 20 14.11 0.43 -18.27
N PHE A 21 14.44 1.71 -18.20
CA PHE A 21 13.91 2.60 -17.17
C PHE A 21 12.41 2.87 -17.36
N GLY A 22 11.95 3.07 -18.59
CA GLY A 22 10.52 3.24 -18.90
C GLY A 22 9.64 2.10 -18.40
N LYS A 23 10.15 0.86 -18.45
CA LYS A 23 9.50 -0.32 -17.87
C LYS A 23 9.42 -0.25 -16.34
N MET A 24 10.43 0.31 -15.66
CA MET A 24 10.39 0.50 -14.19
C MET A 24 9.34 1.54 -13.77
N LEU A 25 9.14 2.59 -14.58
CA LEU A 25 8.09 3.59 -14.33
C LEU A 25 6.67 3.00 -14.29
N LEU A 26 6.47 1.82 -14.88
CA LEU A 26 5.20 1.10 -14.78
C LEU A 26 4.83 0.71 -13.34
N GLU A 27 5.77 0.64 -12.40
CA GLU A 27 5.46 0.46 -10.98
C GLU A 27 4.65 1.63 -10.41
N GLN A 28 4.94 2.86 -10.85
CA GLN A 28 4.18 4.04 -10.44
C GLN A 28 2.98 4.33 -11.34
N PHE A 29 2.89 3.74 -12.54
CA PHE A 29 1.69 3.84 -13.38
C PHE A 29 0.63 2.78 -13.02
N GLY A 30 0.95 1.50 -13.25
CA GLY A 30 0.05 0.34 -13.12
C GLY A 30 0.42 -0.63 -12.00
N GLY A 31 1.40 -0.31 -11.16
CA GLY A 31 1.78 -1.11 -9.99
C GLY A 31 0.86 -0.92 -8.79
N ALA A 32 1.07 -1.76 -7.77
CA ALA A 32 0.21 -1.81 -6.58
C ALA A 32 0.26 -0.55 -5.71
N ASN A 33 1.36 0.20 -5.77
CA ASN A 33 1.56 1.45 -5.05
C ASN A 33 1.64 2.66 -6.00
N GLY A 34 1.17 2.49 -7.24
CA GLY A 34 1.21 3.54 -8.26
C GLY A 34 0.01 4.47 -8.22
N GLU A 35 0.09 5.51 -9.06
CA GLU A 35 -0.86 6.62 -9.15
C GLU A 35 -2.29 6.17 -9.46
N LEU A 36 -2.46 5.12 -10.27
CA LEU A 36 -3.79 4.61 -10.57
C LEU A 36 -4.45 4.00 -9.32
N ALA A 37 -3.66 3.33 -8.47
CA ALA A 37 -4.18 2.78 -7.22
C ALA A 37 -4.56 3.90 -6.25
N ALA A 38 -3.71 4.93 -6.11
CA ALA A 38 -3.97 6.11 -5.29
C ALA A 38 -5.25 6.86 -5.76
N ALA A 39 -5.32 7.22 -7.04
CA ALA A 39 -6.45 7.93 -7.64
C ALA A 39 -7.79 7.24 -7.38
N LEU A 40 -7.84 5.93 -7.63
CA LEU A 40 -9.06 5.15 -7.45
C LEU A 40 -9.39 4.92 -5.97
N GLN A 41 -8.39 4.63 -5.14
CA GLN A 41 -8.59 4.42 -3.70
C GLN A 41 -9.23 5.66 -3.06
N TYR A 42 -8.62 6.83 -3.26
CA TYR A 42 -9.07 8.06 -2.60
C TYR A 42 -10.41 8.53 -3.15
N SER A 43 -10.64 8.41 -4.45
CA SER A 43 -11.92 8.73 -5.07
C SER A 43 -13.06 7.87 -4.49
N ILE A 44 -12.86 6.55 -4.39
CA ILE A 44 -13.89 5.63 -3.89
C ILE A 44 -14.13 5.84 -2.39
N GLN A 45 -13.07 6.01 -1.60
CA GLN A 45 -13.21 6.37 -0.18
C GLN A 45 -13.95 7.70 -0.01
N GLY A 46 -13.66 8.70 -0.84
CA GLY A 46 -14.35 9.99 -0.83
C GLY A 46 -15.85 9.86 -1.16
N ILE A 47 -16.21 8.99 -2.11
CA ILE A 47 -17.62 8.68 -2.41
C ILE A 47 -18.33 8.10 -1.18
N ASN A 48 -17.67 7.20 -0.46
CA ASN A 48 -18.20 6.52 0.73
C ASN A 48 -18.12 7.36 2.02
N CYS A 49 -17.41 8.49 1.99
CA CYS A 49 -17.18 9.32 3.18
C CYS A 49 -18.41 10.17 3.52
N GLU A 50 -18.91 10.04 4.76
CA GLU A 50 -20.04 10.82 5.26
C GLU A 50 -19.64 12.22 5.75
N ASP A 51 -18.40 12.41 6.21
CA ASP A 51 -17.90 13.71 6.64
C ASP A 51 -17.63 14.59 5.41
N PRO A 52 -18.36 15.72 5.22
CA PRO A 52 -18.23 16.52 4.01
C PRO A 52 -16.83 17.12 3.80
N LYS A 53 -16.12 17.48 4.87
CA LYS A 53 -14.79 18.11 4.77
C LYS A 53 -13.72 17.08 4.41
N ARG A 54 -13.77 15.89 5.00
CA ARG A 54 -12.82 14.82 4.65
C ARG A 54 -13.16 14.18 3.31
N LYS A 55 -14.44 14.15 2.93
CA LYS A 55 -14.87 13.78 1.58
C LYS A 55 -14.25 14.70 0.53
N ASP A 56 -14.32 16.00 0.75
CA ASP A 56 -13.73 17.02 -0.14
C ASP A 56 -12.23 16.78 -0.32
N LEU A 57 -11.49 16.63 0.79
CA LEU A 57 -10.06 16.29 0.78
C LEU A 57 -9.75 15.03 -0.05
N LEU A 58 -10.50 13.94 0.17
CA LEU A 58 -10.27 12.66 -0.52
C LEU A 58 -10.53 12.76 -2.03
N LEU A 59 -11.57 13.49 -2.43
CA LEU A 59 -11.90 13.69 -3.84
C LEU A 59 -10.92 14.65 -4.53
N ASP A 60 -10.45 15.68 -3.82
CA ASP A 60 -9.42 16.60 -4.32
C ASP A 60 -8.11 15.86 -4.59
N ILE A 61 -7.60 15.11 -3.60
CA ILE A 61 -6.36 14.34 -3.78
C ILE A 61 -6.57 13.24 -4.82
N GLY A 62 -7.67 12.49 -4.78
CA GLY A 62 -7.96 11.48 -5.80
C GLY A 62 -8.04 12.04 -7.23
N THR A 63 -8.44 13.31 -7.39
CA THR A 63 -8.42 14.01 -8.68
C THR A 63 -7.02 14.47 -9.06
N GLU A 64 -6.22 14.92 -8.08
CA GLU A 64 -4.80 15.24 -8.27
C GLU A 64 -4.01 14.02 -8.77
N GLU A 65 -4.26 12.84 -8.21
CA GLU A 65 -3.57 11.60 -8.63
C GLU A 65 -3.86 11.21 -10.09
N LEU A 66 -5.00 11.59 -10.66
CA LEU A 66 -5.22 11.41 -12.11
C LEU A 66 -4.26 12.27 -12.94
N SER A 67 -3.88 13.44 -12.43
CA SER A 67 -2.88 14.29 -13.07
C SER A 67 -1.47 13.72 -12.89
N HIS A 68 -1.16 13.14 -11.73
CA HIS A 68 0.10 12.41 -11.51
C HIS A 68 0.21 11.19 -12.42
N LEU A 69 -0.89 10.44 -12.58
CA LEU A 69 -0.98 9.31 -13.51
C LEU A 69 -0.69 9.75 -14.97
N GLU A 70 -1.16 10.93 -15.38
CA GLU A 70 -0.87 11.49 -16.71
C GLU A 70 0.61 11.88 -16.85
N VAL A 71 1.22 12.46 -15.82
CA VAL A 71 2.65 12.82 -15.80
C VAL A 71 3.52 11.55 -15.87
N ILE A 72 3.31 10.57 -14.99
CA ILE A 72 4.11 9.34 -14.95
C ILE A 72 3.89 8.48 -16.19
N GLY A 73 2.66 8.42 -16.69
CA GLY A 73 2.33 7.73 -17.94
C GLY A 73 2.99 8.39 -19.16
N SER A 74 3.10 9.72 -19.19
CA SER A 74 3.79 10.44 -20.25
C SER A 74 5.30 10.19 -20.23
N LEU A 75 5.92 10.21 -19.04
CA LEU A 75 7.34 9.83 -18.86
C LEU A 75 7.59 8.41 -19.37
N ALA A 76 6.82 7.44 -18.86
CA ALA A 76 6.93 6.04 -19.28
C ALA A 76 6.74 5.90 -20.80
N ARG A 77 5.71 6.55 -21.37
CA ARG A 77 5.46 6.53 -22.82
C ARG A 77 6.64 7.07 -23.63
N MET A 78 7.27 8.15 -23.19
CA MET A 78 8.42 8.75 -23.88
C MET A 78 9.66 7.85 -23.81
N HIS A 79 9.93 7.24 -22.66
CA HIS A 79 11.02 6.28 -22.50
C HIS A 79 10.81 4.98 -23.29
N LEU A 80 9.58 4.46 -23.34
CA LEU A 80 9.23 3.20 -24.00
C LEU A 80 9.07 3.33 -25.52
N LYS A 81 8.95 4.55 -26.05
CA LYS A 81 8.70 4.83 -27.47
C LYS A 81 9.64 4.10 -28.44
N PRO A 82 10.96 4.02 -28.20
CA PRO A 82 11.86 3.35 -29.12
C PRO A 82 11.50 1.89 -29.39
N LEU A 83 10.93 1.17 -28.41
CA LEU A 83 10.58 -0.26 -28.55
C LEU A 83 9.51 -0.54 -29.61
N LYS A 84 8.75 0.48 -30.05
CA LYS A 84 7.75 0.30 -31.10
C LYS A 84 8.39 -0.10 -32.43
N ASP A 85 9.50 0.56 -32.75
CA ASP A 85 10.26 0.38 -33.99
C ASP A 85 11.63 -0.24 -33.66
N GLY A 86 11.72 -0.88 -32.48
CA GLY A 86 12.92 -1.52 -31.97
C GLY A 86 13.32 -2.75 -32.78
N ASP A 87 14.52 -3.25 -32.51
CA ASP A 87 15.00 -4.44 -33.20
C ASP A 87 14.39 -5.74 -32.63
N ARG A 88 14.77 -6.86 -33.24
CA ARG A 88 14.26 -8.17 -32.85
C ARG A 88 14.67 -8.54 -31.42
N ASP A 89 15.86 -8.18 -30.98
CA ASP A 89 16.39 -8.56 -29.67
C ASP A 89 15.66 -7.78 -28.56
N GLU A 90 15.35 -6.51 -28.80
CA GLU A 90 14.51 -5.69 -27.91
C GLU A 90 13.09 -6.24 -27.79
N ALA A 91 12.48 -6.65 -28.91
CA ALA A 91 11.14 -7.24 -28.91
C ALA A 91 11.10 -8.62 -28.23
N GLU A 92 12.18 -9.41 -28.32
CA GLU A 92 12.31 -10.68 -27.60
C GLU A 92 12.52 -10.49 -26.10
N ALA A 93 13.22 -9.42 -25.69
CA ALA A 93 13.44 -9.09 -24.28
C ALA A 93 12.18 -8.60 -23.56
N ASP A 94 11.31 -7.83 -24.25
CA ASP A 94 10.02 -7.38 -23.70
C ASP A 94 8.90 -7.38 -24.76
N PRO A 95 8.34 -8.56 -25.09
CA PRO A 95 7.28 -8.65 -26.10
C PRO A 95 5.98 -8.00 -25.64
N LEU A 96 5.73 -7.91 -24.32
CA LEU A 96 4.53 -7.27 -23.79
C LEU A 96 4.53 -5.79 -24.13
N ILE A 97 5.65 -5.09 -23.96
CA ILE A 97 5.74 -3.66 -24.27
C ILE A 97 5.95 -3.42 -25.77
N ALA A 98 6.87 -4.15 -26.40
CA ALA A 98 7.23 -3.92 -27.81
C ALA A 98 6.10 -4.31 -28.77
N VAL A 99 5.54 -5.51 -28.62
CA VAL A 99 4.56 -6.07 -29.57
C VAL A 99 3.14 -5.72 -29.18
N VAL A 100 2.72 -6.09 -27.95
CA VAL A 100 1.33 -5.87 -27.51
C VAL A 100 1.10 -4.39 -27.20
N GLY A 101 2.03 -3.75 -26.50
CA GLY A 101 1.95 -2.34 -26.09
C GLY A 101 2.37 -1.35 -27.17
N GLY A 102 3.03 -1.79 -28.25
CA GLY A 102 3.53 -0.91 -29.32
C GLY A 102 4.46 0.20 -28.82
N GLY A 103 5.34 -0.12 -27.87
CA GLY A 103 6.23 0.83 -27.19
C GLY A 103 5.48 1.83 -26.29
N GLY A 104 4.32 1.44 -25.78
CA GLY A 104 3.43 2.25 -24.95
C GLY A 104 3.29 1.74 -23.51
N VAL A 105 2.48 2.46 -22.74
CA VAL A 105 2.09 2.04 -21.38
C VAL A 105 0.91 1.06 -21.44
N SER A 106 0.86 0.14 -20.49
CA SER A 106 -0.27 -0.76 -20.25
C SER A 106 -0.61 -0.76 -18.77
N LEU A 107 -1.78 -1.31 -18.40
CA LEU A 107 -2.18 -1.49 -17.00
C LEU A 107 -1.54 -2.75 -16.41
N ASN A 108 -0.22 -2.82 -16.51
CA ASN A 108 0.61 -3.87 -15.96
C ASN A 108 1.78 -3.22 -15.21
N ASN A 109 2.29 -3.89 -14.19
CA ASN A 109 3.53 -3.46 -13.53
C ASN A 109 4.77 -3.85 -14.37
N SER A 110 5.98 -3.56 -13.87
CA SER A 110 7.22 -3.86 -14.58
C SER A 110 7.48 -5.35 -14.83
N GLN A 111 6.75 -6.25 -14.16
CA GLN A 111 6.82 -7.70 -14.36
C GLN A 111 5.69 -8.24 -15.25
N GLY A 112 4.84 -7.36 -15.80
CA GLY A 112 3.70 -7.76 -16.62
C GLY A 112 2.49 -8.23 -15.83
N ASN A 113 2.48 -8.12 -14.49
CA ASN A 113 1.30 -8.45 -13.70
C ASN A 113 0.20 -7.41 -13.94
N PRO A 114 -1.02 -7.83 -14.32
CA PRO A 114 -2.11 -6.89 -14.58
C PRO A 114 -2.50 -6.16 -13.31
N TRP A 115 -2.85 -4.87 -13.46
CA TRP A 115 -3.44 -4.10 -12.39
C TRP A 115 -4.74 -4.76 -11.92
N THR A 116 -4.96 -4.79 -10.60
CA THR A 116 -6.15 -5.40 -9.99
C THR A 116 -6.75 -4.46 -8.95
N ALA A 117 -8.07 -4.50 -8.83
CA ALA A 117 -8.79 -3.79 -7.78
C ALA A 117 -8.38 -4.25 -6.36
N ASP A 118 -7.76 -5.42 -6.21
CA ASP A 118 -7.23 -5.91 -4.92
C ASP A 118 -6.16 -5.00 -4.32
N TYR A 119 -5.54 -4.13 -5.11
CA TYR A 119 -4.60 -3.12 -4.61
C TYR A 119 -5.29 -2.09 -3.71
N LEU A 120 -6.57 -1.79 -3.97
CA LEU A 120 -7.32 -0.76 -3.26
C LEU A 120 -7.68 -1.19 -1.84
N LYS A 121 -7.50 -0.30 -0.88
CA LYS A 121 -7.90 -0.47 0.52
C LYS A 121 -9.03 0.50 0.82
N VAL A 122 -10.26 0.01 0.70
CA VAL A 122 -11.47 0.77 0.96
C VAL A 122 -12.26 0.02 2.02
N THR A 123 -12.31 0.56 3.23
CA THR A 123 -12.98 -0.09 4.37
C THR A 123 -14.31 0.55 4.71
N GLY A 124 -14.52 1.82 4.32
CA GLY A 124 -15.68 2.60 4.75
C GLY A 124 -15.54 3.14 6.18
N GLN A 125 -14.44 2.84 6.87
CA GLN A 125 -14.11 3.40 8.17
C GLN A 125 -13.05 4.48 7.99
N LEU A 126 -13.45 5.75 8.08
CA LEU A 126 -12.61 6.89 7.69
C LEU A 126 -11.23 6.91 8.37
N GLU A 127 -11.15 6.65 9.69
CA GLU A 127 -9.84 6.67 10.36
C GLU A 127 -8.93 5.50 9.94
N VAL A 128 -9.50 4.39 9.47
CA VAL A 128 -8.73 3.24 8.95
C VAL A 128 -8.25 3.55 7.54
N ASP A 129 -9.14 4.11 6.71
CA ASP A 129 -8.85 4.52 5.35
C ASP A 129 -7.75 5.61 5.32
N LEU A 130 -7.81 6.63 6.18
CA LEU A 130 -6.77 7.66 6.27
C LEU A 130 -5.39 7.10 6.68
N ARG A 131 -5.33 6.15 7.63
CA ARG A 131 -4.08 5.46 8.00
C ARG A 131 -3.54 4.64 6.82
N SER A 132 -4.43 3.96 6.09
CA SER A 132 -4.08 3.22 4.89
C SER A 132 -3.53 4.14 3.79
N ASN A 133 -4.12 5.33 3.62
CA ASN A 133 -3.68 6.33 2.64
C ASN A 133 -2.29 6.84 2.99
N MET A 134 -2.03 7.24 4.25
CA MET A 134 -0.68 7.62 4.69
C MET A 134 0.36 6.53 4.39
N ALA A 135 0.00 5.26 4.59
CA ALA A 135 0.88 4.13 4.27
C ALA A 135 1.06 3.94 2.75
N ALA A 136 0.04 4.23 1.93
CA ALA A 136 0.11 4.19 0.47
C ALA A 136 1.08 5.26 -0.06
N GLU A 137 0.91 6.52 0.37
CA GLU A 137 1.82 7.63 0.05
C GLU A 137 3.27 7.32 0.46
N ALA A 138 3.47 6.68 1.62
CA ALA A 138 4.81 6.28 2.06
C ALA A 138 5.45 5.25 1.13
N ARG A 139 4.67 4.28 0.63
CA ARG A 139 5.14 3.25 -0.31
C ARG A 139 5.40 3.81 -1.71
N ALA A 140 4.57 4.73 -2.18
CA ALA A 140 4.76 5.44 -3.44
C ALA A 140 6.01 6.35 -3.38
N LYS A 141 6.15 7.17 -2.33
CA LYS A 141 7.32 8.01 -2.08
C LYS A 141 8.63 7.23 -2.15
N ILE A 142 8.75 6.11 -1.43
CA ILE A 142 10.00 5.33 -1.43
C ILE A 142 10.27 4.67 -2.78
N THR A 143 9.21 4.35 -3.53
CA THR A 143 9.34 3.83 -4.91
C THR A 143 9.88 4.92 -5.83
N TYR A 144 9.37 6.15 -5.74
CA TYR A 144 9.93 7.29 -6.46
C TYR A 144 11.39 7.58 -6.11
N GLU A 145 11.75 7.55 -4.82
CA GLU A 145 13.14 7.74 -4.40
C GLU A 145 14.08 6.73 -5.07
N ARG A 146 13.65 5.46 -5.16
CA ARG A 146 14.41 4.40 -5.83
C ARG A 146 14.45 4.60 -7.35
N LEU A 147 13.34 4.97 -7.99
CA LEU A 147 13.31 5.28 -9.42
C LEU A 147 14.28 6.42 -9.77
N ILE A 148 14.34 7.48 -8.95
CA ILE A 148 15.26 8.60 -9.16
C ILE A 148 16.73 8.13 -9.14
N GLN A 149 17.08 7.14 -8.32
CA GLN A 149 18.43 6.57 -8.24
C GLN A 149 18.83 5.80 -9.51
N TYR A 150 17.86 5.21 -10.21
CA TYR A 150 18.09 4.43 -11.44
C TYR A 150 17.84 5.22 -12.73
N CYS A 151 17.42 6.48 -12.63
CA CYS A 151 17.25 7.35 -13.77
C CYS A 151 18.57 8.05 -14.08
N ASP A 152 18.86 8.31 -15.36
CA ASP A 152 19.96 9.19 -15.78
C ASP A 152 19.45 10.51 -16.36
N ASP A 153 18.28 10.49 -16.99
CA ASP A 153 17.67 11.65 -17.66
C ASP A 153 17.30 12.79 -16.67
N PRO A 154 17.84 14.01 -16.83
CA PRO A 154 17.62 15.11 -15.89
C PRO A 154 16.17 15.60 -15.81
N GLY A 155 15.47 15.69 -16.95
CA GLY A 155 14.09 16.18 -16.98
C GLY A 155 13.12 15.18 -16.34
N THR A 156 13.38 13.89 -16.54
CA THR A 156 12.67 12.82 -15.83
C THR A 156 12.93 12.87 -14.33
N LYS A 157 14.18 13.03 -13.88
CA LYS A 157 14.48 13.21 -12.44
C LYS A 157 13.74 14.39 -11.83
N ASP A 158 13.60 15.49 -12.56
CA ASP A 158 12.89 16.69 -12.08
C ASP A 158 11.39 16.39 -11.86
N ALA A 159 10.73 15.79 -12.85
CA ALA A 159 9.33 15.38 -12.73
C ALA A 159 9.12 14.34 -11.61
N LEU A 160 10.00 13.35 -11.48
CA LEU A 160 9.91 12.36 -10.40
C LEU A 160 10.11 12.99 -9.00
N LYS A 161 10.98 14.00 -8.87
CA LYS A 161 11.13 14.75 -7.60
C LYS A 161 9.87 15.52 -7.25
N PHE A 162 9.20 16.12 -8.24
CA PHE A 162 7.92 16.76 -8.03
C PHE A 162 6.89 15.76 -7.48
N LEU A 163 6.67 14.65 -8.18
CA LEU A 163 5.72 13.60 -7.77
C LEU A 163 6.05 13.07 -6.36
N MET A 164 7.30 12.66 -6.12
CA MET A 164 7.77 12.20 -4.81
C MET A 164 7.50 13.21 -3.68
N THR A 165 7.59 14.50 -3.98
CA THR A 165 7.35 15.56 -2.98
C THR A 165 5.86 15.77 -2.73
N ARG A 166 5.00 15.56 -3.74
CA ARG A 166 3.55 15.56 -3.59
C ARG A 166 3.09 14.46 -2.64
N GLU A 167 3.71 13.28 -2.68
CA GLU A 167 3.43 12.18 -1.74
C GLU A 167 3.54 12.62 -0.26
N ILE A 168 4.58 13.40 0.06
CA ILE A 168 4.76 13.95 1.41
C ILE A 168 3.67 14.95 1.76
N THR A 169 3.18 15.71 0.77
CA THR A 169 2.09 16.67 1.00
C THR A 169 0.77 15.95 1.24
N HIS A 170 0.46 14.90 0.49
CA HIS A 170 -0.74 14.09 0.69
C HIS A 170 -0.68 13.37 2.04
N MET A 171 0.46 12.75 2.38
CA MET A 171 0.67 12.12 3.68
C MET A 171 0.46 13.11 4.83
N LYS A 172 0.96 14.35 4.69
CA LYS A 172 0.71 15.43 5.66
C LYS A 172 -0.77 15.77 5.75
N ALA A 173 -1.47 15.91 4.63
CA ALA A 173 -2.89 16.24 4.60
C ALA A 173 -3.75 15.15 5.24
N PHE A 174 -3.50 13.88 4.91
CA PHE A 174 -4.16 12.74 5.53
C PHE A 174 -3.85 12.62 7.03
N GLY A 175 -2.60 12.85 7.43
CA GLY A 175 -2.19 12.87 8.83
C GLY A 175 -2.93 13.93 9.64
N ILE A 176 -2.98 15.18 9.14
CA ILE A 176 -3.73 16.27 9.79
C ILE A 176 -5.23 15.95 9.84
N ALA A 177 -5.79 15.39 8.77
CA ALA A 177 -7.19 14.97 8.74
C ALA A 177 -7.49 13.90 9.80
N LEU A 178 -6.60 12.91 9.95
CA LEU A 178 -6.71 11.85 10.96
C LEU A 178 -6.59 12.41 12.39
N GLU A 179 -5.55 13.22 12.65
CA GLU A 179 -5.34 13.85 13.96
C GLU A 179 -6.52 14.71 14.39
N SER A 180 -7.12 15.45 13.44
CA SER A 180 -8.28 16.31 13.71
C SER A 180 -9.56 15.55 14.10
N MET A 181 -9.58 14.22 13.96
CA MET A 181 -10.67 13.38 14.47
C MET A 181 -10.59 13.16 15.99
N GLY A 182 -9.46 13.50 16.61
CA GLY A 182 -9.24 13.31 18.05
C GLY A 182 -9.12 11.84 18.46
N LYS A 183 -8.96 10.93 17.50
CA LYS A 183 -8.77 9.50 17.76
C LYS A 183 -7.30 9.20 17.99
N GLY A 184 -7.00 8.47 19.06
CA GLY A 184 -5.66 7.94 19.32
C GLY A 184 -5.20 6.96 18.24
N PRO A 185 -3.88 6.67 18.14
CA PRO A 185 -3.35 5.75 17.13
C PRO A 185 -3.93 4.32 17.24
N LEU A 186 -4.36 3.92 18.45
CA LEU A 186 -4.93 2.59 18.74
C LEU A 186 -6.47 2.57 18.76
N GLU A 187 -7.12 3.72 18.58
CA GLU A 187 -8.59 3.82 18.57
C GLU A 187 -9.13 3.59 17.17
N ILE A 188 -9.74 2.42 16.96
CA ILE A 188 -10.24 1.92 15.68
C ILE A 188 -11.62 1.31 15.89
N GLY A 189 -12.64 1.84 15.21
CA GLY A 189 -14.02 1.42 15.42
C GLY A 189 -14.53 1.72 16.84
N ASP A 190 -15.67 1.11 17.20
CA ASP A 190 -16.39 1.45 18.44
C ASP A 190 -16.34 0.36 19.52
N MET A 191 -15.88 -0.84 19.19
CA MET A 191 -15.86 -1.95 20.15
C MET A 191 -14.74 -1.76 21.18
N PRO A 192 -15.01 -1.95 22.48
CA PRO A 192 -13.96 -1.91 23.49
C PRO A 192 -12.97 -3.07 23.30
N ILE A 193 -11.71 -2.79 23.57
CA ILE A 193 -10.67 -3.81 23.66
C ILE A 193 -10.83 -4.65 24.94
N VAL A 194 -10.13 -5.78 24.99
CA VAL A 194 -10.06 -6.61 26.18
C VAL A 194 -8.71 -6.37 26.87
N ASP A 195 -8.74 -5.70 28.03
CA ASP A 195 -7.55 -5.29 28.79
C ASP A 195 -6.59 -6.45 29.12
N GLU A 196 -7.13 -7.66 29.28
CA GLU A 196 -6.30 -8.86 29.52
C GLU A 196 -5.28 -9.10 28.41
N TYR A 197 -5.62 -8.76 27.16
CA TYR A 197 -4.84 -9.14 25.96
C TYR A 197 -4.06 -7.99 25.32
N VAL A 198 -4.52 -6.74 25.43
CA VAL A 198 -3.94 -5.62 24.67
C VAL A 198 -2.45 -5.39 24.92
N ASN A 199 -2.00 -5.66 26.14
CA ASN A 199 -0.60 -5.46 26.54
C ASN A 199 0.25 -6.73 26.41
N GLN A 200 -0.27 -7.81 25.83
CA GLN A 200 0.49 -9.05 25.67
C GLN A 200 1.34 -9.01 24.40
N PHE A 201 2.66 -9.12 24.57
CA PHE A 201 3.58 -9.32 23.45
C PHE A 201 3.99 -10.80 23.42
N TYR A 202 3.63 -11.50 22.34
CA TYR A 202 3.98 -12.90 22.17
C TYR A 202 5.34 -13.01 21.48
N ASN A 203 6.30 -13.60 22.17
CA ASN A 203 7.54 -14.03 21.56
C ASN A 203 7.42 -15.52 21.21
N ASP A 204 7.10 -15.79 19.96
CA ASP A 204 6.92 -17.15 19.44
C ASP A 204 8.22 -17.75 18.87
N SER A 205 9.35 -17.06 18.99
CA SER A 205 10.65 -17.55 18.56
C SER A 205 11.29 -18.47 19.60
N THR A 206 11.85 -19.58 19.14
CA THR A 206 12.69 -20.47 19.96
C THR A 206 14.13 -20.42 19.46
N GLY A 207 15.04 -19.85 20.25
CA GLY A 207 16.47 -19.88 19.94
C GLY A 207 17.31 -19.10 20.94
N GLU A 208 18.49 -19.63 21.26
CA GLU A 208 19.59 -18.91 21.91
C GLU A 208 20.90 -19.26 21.18
N GLY A 209 21.88 -18.36 21.16
CA GLY A 209 23.19 -18.60 20.55
C GLY A 209 23.13 -18.81 19.04
N GLU A 210 23.54 -19.99 18.55
CA GLU A 210 23.58 -20.30 17.10
C GLU A 210 22.19 -20.31 16.44
N MET A 211 21.12 -20.41 17.22
CA MET A 211 19.74 -20.39 16.75
C MET A 211 19.14 -18.96 16.71
N GLY A 212 19.95 -17.94 17.01
CA GLY A 212 19.53 -16.54 17.11
C GLY A 212 19.24 -16.13 18.55
N GLU A 213 19.35 -14.82 18.81
CA GLU A 213 19.03 -14.22 20.10
C GLU A 213 17.81 -13.31 19.96
N ASP A 214 16.93 -13.33 20.96
CA ASP A 214 15.82 -12.38 21.03
C ASP A 214 16.33 -10.97 21.27
N LEU A 215 15.71 -9.99 20.60
CA LEU A 215 16.04 -8.58 20.77
C LEU A 215 14.95 -7.86 21.55
N ASP A 216 15.36 -7.13 22.57
CA ASP A 216 14.49 -6.28 23.38
C ASP A 216 14.54 -4.82 22.92
N GLY A 217 13.38 -4.19 22.91
CA GLY A 217 13.20 -2.77 22.66
C GLY A 217 11.89 -2.26 23.26
N PRO A 218 11.62 -0.94 23.15
CA PRO A 218 10.39 -0.35 23.68
C PRO A 218 9.09 -0.93 23.09
N TRP A 219 9.17 -1.63 21.97
CA TRP A 219 8.03 -2.24 21.26
C TRP A 219 7.64 -3.64 21.78
N ASN A 220 8.46 -4.27 22.64
CA ASN A 220 8.20 -5.61 23.16
C ASN A 220 8.62 -5.82 24.62
N SER A 221 9.22 -4.80 25.26
CA SER A 221 9.71 -4.85 26.64
C SER A 221 9.38 -3.55 27.38
N GLY A 222 9.34 -3.60 28.71
CA GLY A 222 9.02 -2.45 29.57
C GLY A 222 7.66 -2.56 30.26
N LYS A 223 7.23 -1.48 30.94
CA LYS A 223 6.06 -1.52 31.83
C LYS A 223 4.72 -1.66 31.11
N GLU A 224 4.67 -1.28 29.83
CA GLU A 224 3.47 -1.37 29.00
C GLU A 224 3.24 -2.79 28.46
N TRP A 225 4.23 -3.68 28.56
CA TRP A 225 4.19 -5.00 27.94
C TRP A 225 4.23 -6.14 28.96
N LYS A 226 3.34 -7.10 28.79
CA LYS A 226 3.41 -8.44 29.36
C LYS A 226 3.95 -9.38 28.28
N ARG A 227 5.26 -9.61 28.27
CA ARG A 227 5.89 -10.56 27.35
C ARG A 227 5.46 -12.00 27.71
N VAL A 228 5.12 -12.78 26.69
CA VAL A 228 4.75 -14.19 26.78
C VAL A 228 5.70 -14.95 25.87
N ASP A 229 6.69 -15.62 26.46
CA ASP A 229 7.71 -16.36 25.72
C ASP A 229 7.27 -17.80 25.47
N ASN A 230 7.36 -18.23 24.21
CA ASN A 230 7.16 -19.61 23.82
C ASN A 230 5.86 -20.24 24.38
N PRO A 231 4.68 -19.60 24.18
CA PRO A 231 3.41 -20.06 24.74
C PRO A 231 3.04 -21.49 24.31
N ALA A 232 3.54 -21.93 23.15
CA ALA A 232 3.37 -23.30 22.65
C ALA A 232 4.10 -24.34 23.53
N PHE A 233 5.18 -23.96 24.21
CA PHE A 233 6.00 -24.82 25.07
C PHE A 233 5.61 -24.74 26.55
N GLU A 234 4.94 -23.68 27.00
CA GLU A 234 4.41 -23.59 28.37
C GLU A 234 3.49 -24.77 28.72
N MET A 235 2.71 -25.28 27.75
CA MET A 235 1.88 -26.48 27.91
C MET A 235 2.68 -27.74 28.26
N TYR A 236 3.90 -27.86 27.74
CA TYR A 236 4.74 -29.05 27.89
C TYR A 236 5.61 -28.98 29.15
N GLN A 237 6.01 -27.77 29.58
CA GLN A 237 6.94 -27.59 30.70
C GLN A 237 6.25 -27.58 32.07
N ASN A 238 5.03 -27.03 32.18
CA ASN A 238 4.41 -26.78 33.49
C ASN A 238 3.32 -27.78 33.89
N GLY A 239 2.95 -28.74 33.03
CA GLY A 239 1.85 -29.70 33.28
C GLY A 239 0.49 -29.05 33.59
N ALA A 240 0.41 -27.71 33.51
CA ALA A 240 -0.74 -26.90 33.85
C ALA A 240 -1.65 -26.77 32.63
N ALA A 241 -2.96 -26.82 32.87
CA ALA A 241 -3.96 -26.55 31.85
C ALA A 241 -3.78 -25.12 31.31
N SER A 242 -3.19 -24.98 30.14
CA SER A 242 -3.13 -23.68 29.47
C SER A 242 -4.54 -23.20 29.13
N LYS A 243 -4.77 -21.88 29.10
CA LYS A 243 -6.00 -21.29 28.53
C LYS A 243 -6.12 -21.53 27.03
N ALA A 244 -5.04 -21.92 26.35
CA ALA A 244 -5.06 -22.28 24.94
C ALA A 244 -5.89 -23.57 24.75
N GLY A 245 -6.87 -23.47 23.86
CA GLY A 245 -7.87 -24.51 23.63
C GLY A 245 -7.80 -25.04 22.22
N THR A 246 -8.15 -26.31 22.04
CA THR A 246 -8.46 -26.88 20.72
C THR A 246 -9.83 -26.38 20.23
N LYS A 247 -10.08 -26.41 18.91
CA LYS A 247 -11.41 -26.16 18.32
C LYS A 247 -12.49 -26.97 19.06
N LYS A 248 -13.38 -26.30 19.81
CA LYS A 248 -14.50 -26.97 20.48
C LYS A 248 -15.57 -27.31 19.44
N LYS A 249 -15.83 -28.60 19.17
CA LYS A 249 -17.00 -28.99 18.37
C LYS A 249 -18.28 -28.62 19.14
N ALA A 250 -19.18 -27.88 18.51
CA ALA A 250 -20.48 -27.56 19.10
C ALA A 250 -21.20 -28.87 19.47
N LYS A 251 -21.51 -29.09 20.76
CA LYS A 251 -22.35 -30.21 21.18
C LYS A 251 -23.74 -29.99 20.58
N LYS A 252 -24.10 -30.75 19.54
CA LYS A 252 -25.49 -30.83 19.06
C LYS A 252 -26.37 -31.17 20.26
N LYS A 253 -27.17 -30.22 20.75
CA LYS A 253 -28.23 -30.53 21.71
C LYS A 253 -29.15 -31.54 21.04
N ALA A 254 -29.09 -32.80 21.46
CA ALA A 254 -30.07 -33.79 21.05
C ALA A 254 -31.45 -33.29 21.54
N LYS A 255 -32.28 -32.79 20.63
CA LYS A 255 -33.70 -32.60 20.89
C LYS A 255 -34.27 -33.98 21.20
N LYS A 256 -34.46 -34.30 22.49
CA LYS A 256 -35.36 -35.37 22.89
C LYS A 256 -36.74 -34.98 22.38
N LYS A 257 -37.17 -35.55 21.26
CA LYS A 257 -38.59 -35.61 20.90
C LYS A 257 -39.27 -36.41 22.02
N ALA A 258 -40.01 -35.73 22.88
CA ALA A 258 -40.97 -36.40 23.74
C ALA A 258 -42.07 -36.94 22.80
N ALA A 259 -42.13 -38.26 22.70
CA ALA A 259 -43.30 -38.95 22.19
C ALA A 259 -44.19 -39.26 23.39
N LYS A 260 -45.34 -38.59 23.47
CA LYS A 260 -46.61 -39.11 23.97
C LYS A 260 -47.72 -38.15 23.57
#